data_AF-A0A1Q5L9Y7-F1
#
_entry.id   AF-A0A1Q5L9Y7-F1
#
_cell.length_a   1.000
_cell.length_b   1.000
_cell.length_c   1.000
_cell.angle_alpha   90.00
_cell.angle_beta   90.00
_cell.angle_gamma   90.00
#
_symmetry.space_group_name_H-M   'P 1'
#
loop_
_entity.id
_entity.type
_entity.pdbx_description
1 polymer ?
#
loop_
_entity_poly.entity_id
_entity_poly.type
_entity_poly.pdbx_seq_one_letter_code
_entity_poly.pdbx_strand_id
1 'polypeptide(L)'
;MAGPEPASVREITSWIMTHPGHLRGEDADKLYRLRERDPELDRFTGHVRKFAAMMTGRRGDHLERWITDAEQDSLAPLAGFARNLRRDFDVVRNGLSLTHGSSAVEGNVNRLKTLKHQILGRDGLDLLRRRVLLVR
;
A
#
# COMPACT_ATOMS: atom_id res chain seq x y z
N MET A 1 -13.22 32.95 -0.79
CA MET A 1 -12.03 32.20 -0.32
C MET A 1 -12.07 30.85 -1.02
N ALA A 2 -11.15 30.58 -1.95
CA ALA A 2 -11.07 29.25 -2.55
C ALA A 2 -10.69 28.25 -1.44
N GLY A 3 -11.39 27.11 -1.36
CA GLY A 3 -11.03 26.05 -0.43
C GLY A 3 -9.60 25.56 -0.68
N PRO A 4 -8.99 24.85 0.28
CA PRO A 4 -7.65 24.30 0.09
C PRO A 4 -7.62 23.42 -1.17
N GLU A 5 -6.56 23.58 -1.98
CA GLU A 5 -6.39 22.82 -3.22
C GLU A 5 -6.42 21.30 -2.91
N PRO A 6 -7.17 20.50 -3.68
CA PRO A 6 -7.25 19.07 -3.44
C PRO A 6 -5.88 18.42 -3.59
N ALA A 7 -5.56 17.49 -2.70
CA ALA A 7 -4.29 16.77 -2.71
C ALA A 7 -4.08 16.03 -4.03
N SER A 8 -2.88 16.09 -4.59
CA SER A 8 -2.52 15.35 -5.78
C SER A 8 -2.46 13.85 -5.50
N VAL A 9 -2.58 13.05 -6.56
CA VAL A 9 -2.40 11.60 -6.49
C VAL A 9 -1.05 11.22 -5.88
N ARG A 10 0.00 11.98 -6.20
CA ARG A 10 1.36 11.75 -5.68
C ARG A 10 1.43 12.00 -4.17
N GLU A 11 0.74 13.02 -3.68
CA GLU A 11 0.69 13.33 -2.24
C GLU A 11 -0.05 12.25 -1.48
N ILE A 12 -1.24 11.85 -1.94
CA ILE A 12 -2.03 10.78 -1.31
C ILE A 12 -1.23 9.47 -1.27
N THR A 13 -0.58 9.14 -2.38
CA THR A 13 0.34 8.00 -2.48
C THR A 13 1.44 8.07 -1.43
N SER A 14 2.09 9.23 -1.31
CA SER A 14 3.15 9.47 -0.33
C SER A 14 2.63 9.29 1.09
N TRP A 15 1.45 9.82 1.41
CA TRP A 15 0.83 9.72 2.73
C TRP A 15 0.46 8.28 3.09
N ILE A 16 -0.08 7.50 2.15
CA ILE A 16 -0.41 6.07 2.36
C ILE A 16 0.85 5.26 2.65
N MET A 17 1.96 5.56 1.97
CA MET A 17 3.25 4.88 2.12
C MET A 17 4.06 5.35 3.33
N THR A 18 3.68 6.47 3.93
CA THR A 18 4.37 7.04 5.10
C THR A 18 3.87 6.36 6.38
N HIS A 19 4.79 6.03 7.29
CA HIS A 19 4.42 5.51 8.60
C HIS A 19 3.51 6.53 9.32
N PRO A 20 2.35 6.13 9.89
CA PRO A 20 1.38 7.08 10.42
C PRO A 20 1.95 8.03 11.48
N GLY A 21 2.88 7.56 12.31
CA GLY A 21 3.56 8.39 13.32
C GLY A 21 4.51 9.46 12.77
N HIS A 22 4.81 9.44 11.48
CA HIS A 22 5.67 10.43 10.81
C HIS A 22 4.89 11.39 9.90
N LEU A 23 3.57 11.21 9.78
CA LEU A 23 2.75 12.06 8.95
C LEU A 23 2.43 13.36 9.70
N ARG A 24 2.53 14.51 9.04
CA ARG A 24 2.12 15.80 9.62
C ARG A 24 0.62 15.76 9.93
N GLY A 25 0.18 16.41 11.00
CA GLY A 25 -1.22 16.40 11.43
C GLY A 25 -2.19 16.80 10.31
N GLU A 26 -1.86 17.85 9.56
CA GLU A 26 -2.68 18.30 8.43
C GLU A 26 -2.83 17.26 7.30
N ASP A 27 -1.76 16.50 7.02
CA ASP A 27 -1.73 15.49 5.98
C ASP A 27 -2.45 14.21 6.44
N ALA A 28 -2.31 13.88 7.73
CA ALA A 28 -3.04 12.80 8.36
C ALA A 28 -4.55 13.05 8.34
N ASP A 29 -4.98 14.28 8.65
CA ASP A 29 -6.38 14.69 8.61
C ASP A 29 -6.95 14.66 7.18
N LYS A 30 -6.19 15.14 6.20
CA LYS A 30 -6.59 15.08 4.78
C LYS A 30 -6.75 13.63 4.32
N LEU A 31 -5.78 12.77 4.62
CA LEU A 31 -5.87 11.34 4.29
C LEU A 31 -7.03 10.65 5.01
N TYR A 32 -7.28 11.00 6.27
CA TYR A 32 -8.40 10.47 7.05
C TYR A 32 -9.75 10.79 6.38
N ARG A 33 -10.01 12.07 6.07
CA ARG A 33 -11.25 12.49 5.40
C ARG A 33 -11.45 11.83 4.05
N LEU A 34 -10.35 11.59 3.31
CA LEU A 34 -10.42 10.92 2.02
C LEU A 34 -10.81 9.44 2.18
N ARG A 35 -10.24 8.75 3.18
CA ARG A 35 -10.58 7.35 3.51
C ARG A 35 -12.02 7.21 4.01
N GLU A 36 -12.50 8.17 4.80
CA GLU A 36 -13.88 8.18 5.30
C GLU A 36 -14.91 8.23 4.15
N ARG A 37 -14.58 8.96 3.07
CA ARG A 37 -15.47 9.16 1.91
C ARG A 37 -15.32 8.08 0.84
N ASP A 38 -14.26 7.28 0.88
CA ASP A 38 -13.96 6.25 -0.11
C ASP A 38 -13.58 4.91 0.57
N PRO A 39 -14.55 4.00 0.74
CA PRO A 39 -14.31 2.68 1.33
C PRO A 39 -13.32 1.80 0.56
N GLU A 40 -13.14 2.06 -0.74
CA GLU A 40 -12.17 1.35 -1.56
C GLU A 40 -10.75 1.81 -1.20
N LEU A 41 -10.54 3.13 -1.10
CA LEU A 41 -9.29 3.71 -0.65
C LEU A 41 -8.96 3.37 0.80
N ASP A 42 -9.96 3.28 1.66
CA ASP A 42 -9.78 2.88 3.05
C ASP A 42 -9.23 1.46 3.18
N ARG A 43 -9.91 0.50 2.54
CA ARG A 43 -9.45 -0.91 2.47
C ARG A 43 -8.05 -1.00 1.86
N PHE A 44 -7.84 -0.30 0.75
CA PHE A 44 -6.54 -0.24 0.09
C PHE A 44 -5.42 0.26 1.02
N THR A 45 -5.66 1.38 1.72
CA THR A 45 -4.72 1.93 2.70
C THR A 45 -4.47 0.95 3.84
N GLY A 46 -5.51 0.26 4.30
CA GLY A 46 -5.41 -0.79 5.32
C GLY A 46 -4.49 -1.94 4.90
N HIS A 47 -4.66 -2.47 3.69
CA HIS A 47 -3.83 -3.55 3.16
C HIS A 47 -2.36 -3.15 3.02
N VAL A 48 -2.10 -1.96 2.48
CA VAL A 48 -0.74 -1.41 2.37
C VAL A 48 -0.09 -1.28 3.75
N ARG A 49 -0.79 -0.71 4.73
CA ARG A 49 -0.26 -0.52 6.08
C ARG A 49 0.02 -1.84 6.79
N LYS A 50 -0.88 -2.83 6.67
CA LYS A 50 -0.67 -4.18 7.21
C LYS A 50 0.57 -4.85 6.58
N PHE A 51 0.73 -4.73 5.26
CA PHE A 51 1.89 -5.27 4.56
C PHE A 51 3.19 -4.60 4.99
N ALA A 52 3.19 -3.27 5.10
CA ALA A 52 4.34 -2.50 5.58
C ALA A 52 4.74 -2.89 7.00
N ALA A 53 3.77 -3.00 7.92
CA ALA A 53 4.02 -3.43 9.29
C ALA A 53 4.62 -4.84 9.34
N MET A 54 4.14 -5.76 8.49
CA MET A 54 4.66 -7.11 8.36
C MET A 54 6.13 -7.12 7.89
N MET A 55 6.47 -6.30 6.90
CA MET A 55 7.85 -6.13 6.41
C MET A 55 8.77 -5.55 7.50
N THR A 56 8.38 -4.44 8.13
CA THR A 56 9.20 -3.79 9.16
C THR A 56 9.38 -4.68 10.39
N GLY A 57 8.34 -5.44 10.76
CA GLY A 57 8.38 -6.39 11.88
C GLY A 57 9.01 -7.75 11.56
N ARG A 58 9.42 -7.98 10.31
CA ARG A 58 9.92 -9.29 9.82
C ARG A 58 8.99 -10.48 10.13
N ARG A 59 7.69 -10.26 9.90
CA ARG A 59 6.59 -11.17 10.27
C ARG A 59 6.17 -12.06 9.09
N GLY A 60 7.11 -12.85 8.54
CA GLY A 60 6.83 -13.70 7.37
C GLY A 60 5.75 -14.76 7.61
N ASP A 61 5.51 -15.13 8.87
CA ASP A 61 4.43 -16.00 9.34
C ASP A 61 3.03 -15.43 9.07
N HIS A 62 2.88 -14.10 8.97
CA HIS A 62 1.60 -13.46 8.67
C HIS A 62 1.30 -13.34 7.17
N LEU A 63 2.25 -13.70 6.29
CA LEU A 63 2.16 -13.47 4.86
C LEU A 63 0.99 -14.21 4.21
N GLU A 64 0.76 -15.47 4.58
CA GLU A 64 -0.31 -16.29 3.99
C GLU A 64 -1.70 -15.70 4.24
N ARG A 65 -1.93 -15.25 5.48
CA ARG A 65 -3.17 -14.59 5.86
C ARG A 65 -3.35 -13.30 5.07
N TRP A 66 -2.31 -12.47 4.98
CA TRP A 66 -2.37 -11.22 4.24
C TRP A 66 -2.68 -11.45 2.75
N ILE A 67 -2.04 -12.44 2.12
CA ILE A 67 -2.31 -12.80 0.72
C ILE A 67 -3.77 -13.22 0.56
N THR A 68 -4.27 -14.07 1.45
CA THR A 68 -5.66 -14.55 1.39
C THR A 68 -6.67 -13.41 1.53
N ASP A 69 -6.47 -12.51 2.50
CA ASP A 69 -7.31 -11.34 2.70
C ASP A 69 -7.30 -10.41 1.46
N ALA A 70 -6.14 -10.24 0.82
CA ALA A 70 -5.96 -9.39 -0.35
C ALA A 70 -6.53 -10.02 -1.64
N GLU A 71 -6.48 -11.35 -1.79
CA GLU A 71 -7.07 -12.09 -2.92
C GLU A 71 -8.61 -12.09 -2.87
N GLN A 72 -9.19 -12.07 -1.68
CA GLN A 72 -10.65 -12.04 -1.47
C GLN A 72 -11.25 -10.64 -1.58
N ASP A 73 -10.42 -9.60 -1.56
CA ASP A 73 -10.87 -8.22 -1.71
C ASP A 73 -11.29 -7.94 -3.17
N SER A 74 -12.24 -7.02 -3.36
CA SER A 74 -12.71 -6.58 -4.68
C SER A 74 -11.69 -5.69 -5.42
N LEU A 75 -10.56 -5.38 -4.78
CA LEU A 75 -9.48 -4.55 -5.31
C LEU A 75 -8.64 -5.33 -6.33
N ALA A 76 -9.07 -5.35 -7.60
CA ALA A 76 -8.41 -6.15 -8.65
C ALA A 76 -6.87 -5.97 -8.76
N PRO A 77 -6.29 -4.75 -8.67
CA PRO A 77 -4.84 -4.58 -8.68
C PRO A 77 -4.15 -5.23 -7.48
N LEU A 78 -4.78 -5.16 -6.29
CA LEU A 78 -4.25 -5.74 -5.06
C LEU A 78 -4.35 -7.28 -5.09
N ALA A 79 -5.47 -7.82 -5.54
CA ALA A 79 -5.66 -9.26 -5.70
C ALA A 79 -4.68 -9.84 -6.74
N GLY A 80 -4.41 -9.11 -7.83
CA GLY A 80 -3.36 -9.49 -8.80
C GLY A 80 -1.97 -9.54 -8.18
N PHE A 81 -1.64 -8.55 -7.34
CA PHE A 81 -0.38 -8.53 -6.60
C PHE A 81 -0.26 -9.71 -5.61
N ALA A 82 -1.32 -9.97 -4.84
CA ALA A 82 -1.34 -11.06 -3.86
C ALA A 82 -1.14 -12.43 -4.52
N ARG A 83 -1.76 -12.67 -5.69
CA ARG A 83 -1.53 -13.89 -6.48
C ARG A 83 -0.08 -14.05 -6.93
N ASN A 84 0.61 -12.96 -7.27
CA ASN A 84 2.04 -13.02 -7.61
C ASN A 84 2.88 -13.39 -6.37
N LEU A 85 2.58 -12.83 -5.21
CA LEU A 85 3.24 -13.22 -3.96
C LEU A 85 2.98 -14.67 -3.58
N ARG A 86 1.76 -15.18 -3.84
CA ARG A 86 1.39 -16.58 -3.61
C ARG A 86 2.27 -17.52 -4.43
N ARG A 87 2.52 -17.20 -5.71
CA ARG A 87 3.40 -18.00 -6.57
C ARG A 87 4.83 -18.09 -6.04
N ASP A 88 5.30 -17.01 -5.43
CA ASP A 88 6.67 -16.89 -4.91
C ASP A 88 6.74 -17.03 -3.37
N PHE A 89 5.74 -17.72 -2.76
CA PHE A 89 5.46 -17.66 -1.32
C PHE A 89 6.67 -17.98 -0.43
N ASP A 90 7.34 -19.11 -0.64
CA ASP A 90 8.46 -19.53 0.22
C ASP A 90 9.62 -18.53 0.17
N VAL A 91 9.91 -18.00 -1.03
CA VAL A 91 10.96 -17.01 -1.24
C VAL A 91 10.59 -15.70 -0.54
N VAL A 92 9.33 -15.25 -0.66
CA VAL A 92 8.85 -14.02 0.00
C VAL A 92 8.86 -14.20 1.52
N ARG A 93 8.31 -15.30 2.04
CA ARG A 93 8.25 -15.59 3.48
C ARG A 93 9.65 -15.62 4.11
N ASN A 94 10.60 -16.28 3.46
CA ASN A 94 11.99 -16.33 3.93
C ASN A 94 12.64 -14.94 3.88
N GLY A 95 12.41 -14.18 2.79
CA GLY A 95 12.86 -12.80 2.66
C GLY A 95 12.27 -11.83 3.70
N LEU A 96 11.08 -12.13 4.23
CA LEU A 96 10.46 -11.38 5.33
C LEU A 96 10.98 -11.80 6.71
N SER A 97 11.51 -13.01 6.87
CA SER A 97 11.82 -13.57 8.21
C SER A 97 13.31 -13.55 8.56
N LEU A 98 14.20 -13.60 7.56
CA LEU A 98 15.65 -13.75 7.79
C LEU A 98 16.37 -12.40 7.96
N THR A 99 17.33 -12.33 8.89
CA THR A 99 18.11 -11.11 9.21
C THR A 99 19.34 -10.88 8.33
N HIS A 100 19.86 -11.91 7.64
CA HIS A 100 21.17 -11.88 6.96
C HIS A 100 21.07 -12.06 5.44
N GLY A 101 20.28 -11.24 4.77
CA GLY A 101 20.24 -11.23 3.31
C GLY A 101 20.42 -9.81 2.77
N SER A 102 21.66 -9.34 2.61
CA SER A 102 21.92 -8.02 2.00
C SER A 102 21.38 -7.94 0.56
N SER A 103 21.26 -9.07 -0.15
CA SER A 103 20.57 -9.19 -1.44
C SER A 103 19.04 -9.26 -1.32
N ALA A 104 18.52 -9.77 -0.19
CA ALA A 104 17.09 -9.85 0.09
C ALA A 104 16.52 -8.50 0.54
N VAL A 105 17.28 -7.66 1.24
CA VAL A 105 16.88 -6.28 1.59
C VAL A 105 16.78 -5.42 0.33
N GLU A 106 17.74 -5.53 -0.59
CA GLU A 106 17.69 -4.85 -1.88
C GLU A 106 16.55 -5.41 -2.75
N GLY A 107 16.33 -6.73 -2.71
CA GLY A 107 15.15 -7.38 -3.28
C GLY A 107 13.83 -6.92 -2.66
N ASN A 108 13.79 -6.63 -1.36
CA ASN A 108 12.62 -6.13 -0.64
C ASN A 108 12.36 -4.66 -0.92
N VAL A 109 13.40 -3.83 -1.02
CA VAL A 109 13.29 -2.43 -1.49
C VAL A 109 12.88 -2.40 -2.96
N ASN A 110 13.42 -3.29 -3.79
CA ASN A 110 13.03 -3.41 -5.18
C ASN A 110 11.59 -3.94 -5.29
N ARG A 111 11.18 -4.91 -4.47
CA ARG A 111 9.78 -5.38 -4.38
C ARG A 111 8.86 -4.33 -3.79
N LEU A 112 9.30 -3.46 -2.88
CA LEU A 112 8.57 -2.28 -2.41
C LEU A 112 8.45 -1.22 -3.51
N LYS A 113 9.48 -1.05 -4.33
CA LYS A 113 9.42 -0.21 -5.53
C LYS A 113 8.50 -0.82 -6.57
N THR A 114 8.52 -2.14 -6.77
CA THR A 114 7.61 -2.88 -7.64
C THR A 114 6.19 -2.88 -7.09
N LEU A 115 5.99 -3.03 -5.77
CA LEU A 115 4.72 -2.89 -5.06
C LEU A 115 4.18 -1.49 -5.32
N LYS A 116 4.98 -0.46 -5.06
CA LYS A 116 4.64 0.91 -5.38
C LYS A 116 4.30 1.07 -6.87
N HIS A 117 5.05 0.45 -7.78
CA HIS A 117 4.85 0.60 -9.22
C HIS A 117 3.71 -0.25 -9.81
N GLN A 118 3.36 -1.39 -9.22
CA GLN A 118 2.26 -2.26 -9.64
C GLN A 118 0.95 -1.79 -9.04
N ILE A 119 0.98 -1.44 -7.75
CA ILE A 119 -0.18 -0.96 -7.02
C ILE A 119 -0.49 0.49 -7.37
N LEU A 120 0.52 1.35 -7.53
CA LEU A 120 0.37 2.74 -7.99
C LEU A 120 0.89 2.89 -9.42
N GLY A 121 0.77 1.81 -10.19
CA GLY A 121 0.88 1.86 -11.65
C GLY A 121 -0.34 2.54 -12.24
N ARG A 122 -0.51 2.42 -13.56
CA ARG A 122 -1.56 3.13 -14.30
C ARG A 122 -2.96 2.98 -13.68
N ASP A 123 -3.34 1.77 -13.27
CA ASP A 123 -4.69 1.50 -12.76
C ASP A 123 -4.93 2.02 -11.33
N GLY A 124 -3.95 1.93 -10.44
CA GLY A 124 -4.07 2.49 -9.09
C GLY A 124 -3.91 4.00 -9.04
N LEU A 125 -3.08 4.57 -9.92
CA LEU A 125 -3.06 6.00 -10.18
C LEU A 125 -4.37 6.46 -10.80
N ASP A 126 -4.99 5.69 -11.69
CA ASP A 126 -6.28 6.04 -12.28
C ASP A 126 -7.41 5.99 -11.25
N LEU A 127 -7.42 5.01 -10.34
CA LEU A 127 -8.32 5.00 -9.19
C LEU A 127 -8.11 6.27 -8.34
N LEU A 128 -6.88 6.51 -7.89
CA LEU A 128 -6.56 7.69 -7.08
C LEU A 128 -6.85 9.00 -7.83
N ARG A 129 -6.61 9.06 -9.14
CA ARG A 129 -6.84 10.23 -9.99
C ARG A 129 -8.32 10.51 -10.17
N ARG A 130 -9.13 9.49 -10.42
CA ARG A 130 -10.60 9.64 -10.43
C ARG A 130 -11.08 10.16 -9.08
N ARG A 131 -10.54 9.67 -7.97
CA ARG A 131 -10.94 10.11 -6.62
C ARG A 131 -10.51 11.54 -6.30
N VAL A 132 -9.30 11.94 -6.66
CA VAL A 132 -8.84 13.33 -6.53
C VAL A 132 -9.72 14.29 -7.35
N LEU A 133 -10.11 13.89 -8.57
CA LEU A 133 -10.97 14.69 -9.44
C LEU A 133 -12.43 14.78 -8.95
N LEU A 134 -12.89 13.79 -8.18
CA LEU A 134 -14.24 13.74 -7.59
C LEU A 134 -14.36 14.48 -6.24
N VAL A 135 -13.26 14.97 -5.68
CA VAL A 135 -13.21 15.66 -4.37
C VAL A 135 -13.40 17.19 -4.50
N ARG A 136 -14.01 17.66 -5.60
CA ARG A 136 -14.39 19.09 -5.75
C ARG A 136 -15.64 19.45 -4.95
#